data_AF-A0A2A2LW66-F1
#
_entry.id   AF-A0A2A2LW66-F1
#
_cell.length_a   1.000
_cell.length_b   1.000
_cell.length_c   1.000
_cell.angle_alpha   90.00
_cell.angle_beta   90.00
_cell.angle_gamma   90.00
#
_symmetry.space_group_name_H-M   'P 1'
#
loop_
_entity.id
_entity.type
_entity.pdbx_description
1 polymer ?
#
loop_
_entity_poly.entity_id
_entity_poly.type
_entity_poly.pdbx_seq_one_letter_code
_entity_poly.pdbx_strand_id
1 'polypeptide(L)'
;MSMYTLANLRLDEMGGLLLQIDMHFDNRKNMAYAVQMMLCRTILNQYNNICVSPGEDFAQIILIGEAAVIEQPSDEFKAFLRSQRIKISAKLSVDCDMIVQSLRFSLFYWLESKLWYRVGECVMPRKLLTIRHSSLQFRIDPRLNVTSEGEVLLSPRCEVVRVVPFEMWQLDDEFGPAKEGPVAARNVNVLPRLGRGRVVAFYRSLPKHSPFSSYAQLKIYWKNTYGYELPNEEPPAYLDVIFYGMKESFCYPSYCVLTAPPEEVPYRREDEMTRSALGRFVTDLSSCDVELCGHKLQVSEATKKTRFDLTAALLDVPPIHPNKLKKNGIVPKFAFKQKLQPMTNLMDKYLTPTKQNPTGQSEETEEEEKDVDVDVKSVKCFK
;
A
#
# COMPACT_ATOMS: atom_id res chain seq x y z
N MET A 1 -26.17 -5.56 -7.43
CA MET A 1 -24.73 -5.27 -7.33
C MET A 1 -24.58 -3.77 -7.41
N SER A 2 -23.98 -3.13 -6.40
CA SER A 2 -23.72 -1.69 -6.43
C SER A 2 -22.64 -1.42 -7.46
N MET A 3 -22.87 -0.44 -8.33
CA MET A 3 -21.95 -0.08 -9.41
C MET A 3 -21.87 1.43 -9.50
N TYR A 4 -20.66 1.94 -9.63
CA TYR A 4 -20.37 3.35 -9.60
C TYR A 4 -19.57 3.77 -10.83
N THR A 5 -19.88 4.92 -11.39
CA THR A 5 -19.01 5.62 -12.33
C THR A 5 -18.09 6.53 -11.51
N LEU A 6 -16.78 6.48 -11.77
CA LEU A 6 -15.75 7.26 -11.08
C LEU A 6 -15.32 8.51 -11.88
N ALA A 7 -15.28 8.37 -13.20
CA ALA A 7 -14.94 9.43 -14.15
C ALA A 7 -15.34 8.99 -15.57
N ASN A 8 -15.35 9.95 -16.50
CA ASN A 8 -15.43 9.70 -17.92
C ASN A 8 -14.20 10.34 -18.57
N LEU A 9 -13.31 9.50 -19.09
CA LEU A 9 -12.01 9.89 -19.65
C LEU A 9 -12.12 10.02 -21.17
N ARG A 10 -11.51 11.05 -21.73
CA ARG A 10 -11.33 11.14 -23.19
C ARG A 10 -10.11 10.32 -23.60
N LEU A 11 -10.34 9.05 -23.99
CA LEU A 11 -9.26 8.08 -24.24
C LEU A 11 -8.28 8.54 -25.32
N ASP A 12 -8.74 9.31 -26.30
CA ASP A 12 -7.94 9.92 -27.37
C ASP A 12 -6.99 11.03 -26.87
N GLU A 13 -7.28 11.60 -25.70
CA GLU A 13 -6.45 12.59 -25.04
C GLU A 13 -5.59 11.99 -23.92
N MET A 14 -5.50 10.67 -23.83
CA MET A 14 -4.67 10.00 -22.82
C MET A 14 -3.25 9.74 -23.35
N GLY A 15 -2.26 10.02 -22.52
CA GLY A 15 -0.86 9.75 -22.79
C GLY A 15 -0.24 8.83 -21.74
N GLY A 16 0.79 8.07 -22.14
CA GLY A 16 1.54 7.20 -21.25
C GLY A 16 3.04 7.39 -21.35
N LEU A 17 3.76 7.23 -20.23
CA LEU A 17 5.21 7.17 -20.16
C LEU A 17 5.66 5.87 -19.51
N LEU A 18 6.68 5.24 -20.10
CA LEU A 18 7.48 4.23 -19.44
C LEU A 18 8.71 4.89 -18.83
N LEU A 19 8.78 4.90 -17.51
CA LEU A 19 9.90 5.40 -16.75
C LEU A 19 10.82 4.25 -16.35
N GLN A 20 12.13 4.46 -16.45
CA GLN A 20 13.16 3.50 -16.05
C GLN A 20 13.98 4.06 -14.89
N ILE A 21 13.99 3.30 -13.80
CA ILE A 21 14.76 3.56 -12.59
C ILE A 21 16.20 3.08 -12.83
N ASP A 22 17.17 3.95 -12.55
CA ASP A 22 18.56 3.52 -12.41
C ASP A 22 18.72 2.71 -11.12
N MET A 23 18.81 1.39 -11.27
CA MET A 23 18.95 0.46 -10.14
C MET A 23 20.36 0.44 -9.55
N HIS A 24 21.37 0.90 -10.31
CA HIS A 24 22.76 0.96 -9.83
C HIS A 24 23.01 2.17 -8.97
N PHE A 25 22.25 3.25 -9.19
CA PHE A 25 22.29 4.42 -8.33
C PHE A 25 21.96 4.03 -6.89
N ASP A 26 22.78 4.48 -5.94
CA ASP A 26 22.52 4.36 -4.50
C ASP A 26 22.25 2.91 -4.05
N ASN A 27 22.83 1.92 -4.74
CA ASN A 27 22.65 0.48 -4.47
C ASN A 27 21.17 0.01 -4.44
N ARG A 28 20.30 0.67 -5.22
CA ARG A 28 18.85 0.40 -5.26
C ARG A 28 18.50 -1.04 -5.63
N LYS A 29 19.35 -1.76 -6.36
CA LYS A 29 19.18 -3.21 -6.65
C LYS A 29 18.88 -4.05 -5.41
N ASN A 30 19.47 -3.71 -4.26
CA ASN A 30 19.26 -4.46 -3.03
C ASN A 30 17.89 -4.22 -2.40
N MET A 31 17.16 -3.19 -2.82
CA MET A 31 15.80 -2.87 -2.35
C MET A 31 14.88 -2.51 -3.51
N ALA A 32 15.06 -3.19 -4.65
CA ALA A 32 14.44 -2.84 -5.92
C ALA A 32 12.94 -2.57 -5.80
N TYR A 33 12.22 -3.52 -5.19
CA TYR A 33 10.80 -3.41 -4.92
C TYR A 33 10.44 -2.21 -4.04
N ALA A 34 11.12 -2.02 -2.91
CA ALA A 34 10.80 -0.92 -1.99
C ALA A 34 11.05 0.44 -2.65
N VAL A 35 12.14 0.58 -3.39
CA VAL A 35 12.49 1.80 -4.13
C VAL A 35 11.42 2.11 -5.17
N GLN A 36 11.03 1.13 -5.99
CA GLN A 36 9.99 1.32 -7.01
C GLN A 36 8.66 1.76 -6.38
N MET A 37 8.23 1.08 -5.31
CA MET A 37 6.99 1.41 -4.60
C MET A 37 7.04 2.82 -4.00
N MET A 38 8.14 3.19 -3.33
CA MET A 38 8.33 4.53 -2.79
C MET A 38 8.28 5.59 -3.89
N LEU A 39 8.95 5.38 -5.02
CA LEU A 39 8.94 6.31 -6.14
C LEU A 39 7.53 6.47 -6.73
N CYS A 40 6.79 5.38 -6.93
CA CYS A 40 5.40 5.45 -7.41
C CYS A 40 4.52 6.29 -6.47
N ARG A 41 4.68 6.10 -5.16
CA ARG A 41 3.92 6.81 -4.12
C ARG A 41 4.31 8.28 -4.03
N THR A 42 5.59 8.60 -4.15
CA THR A 42 6.08 9.99 -4.20
C THR A 42 5.51 10.72 -5.41
N ILE A 43 5.47 10.06 -6.57
CA ILE A 43 4.87 10.62 -7.78
C ILE A 43 3.38 10.91 -7.54
N LEU A 44 2.61 9.95 -7.05
CA LEU A 44 1.18 10.16 -6.74
C LEU A 44 0.93 11.25 -5.70
N ASN A 45 1.83 11.41 -4.73
CA ASN A 45 1.73 12.45 -3.71
C ASN A 45 1.95 13.87 -4.27
N GLN A 46 2.82 14.00 -5.29
CA GLN A 46 3.23 15.29 -5.84
C GLN A 46 2.37 15.73 -7.03
N TYR A 47 1.78 14.77 -7.74
CA TYR A 47 1.06 15.01 -9.00
C TYR A 47 -0.31 14.32 -8.92
N ASN A 48 -1.34 15.12 -8.60
CA ASN A 48 -2.70 14.60 -8.32
C ASN A 48 -3.50 14.24 -9.57
N ASN A 49 -3.01 14.56 -10.77
CA ASN A 49 -3.71 14.40 -12.05
C ASN A 49 -3.18 13.22 -12.88
N ILE A 50 -2.42 12.31 -12.28
CA ILE A 50 -1.82 11.15 -12.97
C ILE A 50 -2.08 9.86 -12.21
N CYS A 51 -2.11 8.76 -12.95
CA CYS A 51 -2.16 7.42 -12.41
C CYS A 51 -0.81 6.73 -12.62
N VAL A 52 -0.41 5.90 -11.66
CA VAL A 52 0.89 5.22 -11.69
C VAL A 52 0.70 3.73 -11.47
N SER A 53 1.46 2.90 -12.16
CA SER A 53 1.63 1.48 -11.81
C SER A 53 3.11 1.07 -11.81
N PRO A 54 3.52 0.23 -10.83
CA PRO A 54 4.85 -0.37 -10.84
C PRO A 54 4.94 -1.46 -11.91
N GLY A 55 6.00 -1.45 -12.70
CA GLY A 55 6.33 -2.54 -13.63
C GLY A 55 6.77 -3.82 -12.91
N GLU A 56 6.65 -4.96 -13.57
CA GLU A 56 6.96 -6.27 -12.97
C GLU A 56 8.45 -6.50 -12.69
N ASP A 57 9.33 -5.79 -13.39
CA ASP A 57 10.79 -5.94 -13.32
C ASP A 57 11.45 -5.18 -12.15
N PHE A 58 10.64 -4.52 -11.31
CA PHE A 58 11.07 -3.61 -10.22
C PHE A 58 11.93 -2.42 -10.64
N ALA A 59 12.10 -2.20 -11.94
CA ALA A 59 12.95 -1.17 -12.51
C ALA A 59 12.17 -0.20 -13.39
N GLN A 60 10.92 -0.51 -13.73
CA GLN A 60 10.04 0.31 -14.55
C GLN A 60 8.86 0.86 -13.77
N ILE A 61 8.39 2.04 -14.15
CA ILE A 61 7.14 2.64 -13.66
C ILE A 61 6.35 3.10 -14.89
N ILE A 62 5.08 2.74 -14.95
CA ILE A 62 4.15 3.24 -15.96
C ILE A 62 3.40 4.42 -15.35
N LEU A 63 3.33 5.51 -16.11
CA LEU A 63 2.62 6.72 -15.74
C LEU A 63 1.62 7.03 -16.83
N ILE A 64 0.36 7.25 -16.46
CA ILE A 64 -0.75 7.60 -17.35
C ILE A 64 -1.36 8.90 -16.89
N GLY A 65 -1.67 9.79 -17.84
CA GLY A 65 -2.29 11.07 -17.58
C GLY A 65 -2.82 11.68 -18.87
N GLU A 66 -3.29 12.92 -18.77
CA GLU A 66 -3.67 13.71 -19.94
C GLU A 66 -2.46 13.90 -20.88
N ALA A 67 -2.65 13.71 -22.18
CA ALA A 67 -1.60 13.73 -23.19
C ALA A 67 -0.82 15.05 -23.17
N ALA A 68 -1.48 16.19 -22.97
CA ALA A 68 -0.82 17.48 -22.84
C ALA A 68 0.21 17.51 -21.69
N VAL A 69 -0.14 16.95 -20.54
CA VAL A 69 0.72 16.85 -19.35
C VAL A 69 1.88 15.88 -19.59
N ILE A 70 1.62 14.80 -20.31
CA ILE A 70 2.59 13.75 -20.61
C ILE A 70 3.59 14.16 -21.69
N GLU A 71 3.13 14.86 -22.72
CA GLU A 71 3.96 15.29 -23.84
C GLU A 71 4.88 16.44 -23.47
N GLN A 72 4.42 17.32 -22.58
CA GLN A 72 5.18 18.44 -22.06
C GLN A 72 5.21 18.41 -20.53
N PRO A 73 5.97 17.46 -19.92
CA PRO A 73 6.06 17.42 -18.47
C PRO A 73 6.65 18.71 -17.91
N SER A 74 6.17 19.12 -16.74
CA SER A 74 6.65 20.34 -16.09
C SER A 74 8.15 20.27 -15.78
N ASP A 75 8.79 21.42 -15.63
CA ASP A 75 10.22 21.46 -15.32
C ASP A 75 10.51 20.93 -13.91
N GLU A 76 9.57 21.08 -12.97
CA GLU A 76 9.63 20.45 -11.66
C GLU A 76 9.63 18.93 -11.77
N PHE A 77 8.75 18.35 -12.61
CA PHE A 77 8.72 16.91 -12.84
C PHE A 77 10.01 16.40 -13.48
N LYS A 78 10.51 17.10 -14.51
CA LYS A 78 11.81 16.77 -15.11
C LYS A 78 12.96 16.86 -14.11
N ALA A 79 12.96 17.88 -13.25
CA ALA A 79 13.96 18.05 -12.18
C ALA A 79 13.86 16.90 -11.16
N PHE A 80 12.64 16.51 -10.78
CA PHE A 80 12.39 15.34 -9.93
C PHE A 80 12.98 14.07 -10.55
N LEU A 81 12.65 13.75 -11.81
CA LEU A 81 13.18 12.57 -12.50
C LEU A 81 14.72 12.56 -12.52
N ARG A 82 15.35 13.70 -12.83
CA ARG A 82 16.82 13.84 -12.80
C ARG A 82 17.39 13.60 -11.39
N SER A 83 16.78 14.19 -10.36
CA SER A 83 17.20 14.02 -8.96
C SER A 83 17.12 12.56 -8.51
N GLN A 84 16.10 11.85 -8.99
CA GLN A 84 15.87 10.43 -8.68
C GLN A 84 16.57 9.48 -9.65
N ARG A 85 17.36 9.97 -10.62
CA ARG A 85 18.00 9.15 -11.67
C ARG A 85 17.01 8.23 -12.40
N ILE A 86 15.84 8.78 -12.72
CA ILE A 86 14.81 8.13 -13.52
C ILE A 86 14.88 8.69 -14.94
N LYS A 87 14.82 7.82 -15.94
CA LYS A 87 14.79 8.18 -17.36
C LYS A 87 13.42 7.88 -17.95
N ILE A 88 12.99 8.70 -18.91
CA ILE A 88 11.85 8.35 -19.75
C ILE A 88 12.39 7.40 -20.84
N SER A 89 11.96 6.15 -20.83
CA SER A 89 12.39 5.12 -21.79
C SER A 89 11.57 5.12 -23.06
N ALA A 90 10.25 5.31 -22.92
CA ALA A 90 9.34 5.31 -24.05
C ALA A 90 8.08 6.13 -23.75
N LYS A 91 7.44 6.64 -24.81
CA LYS A 91 6.04 7.04 -24.78
C LYS A 91 5.18 5.83 -25.12
N LEU A 92 4.05 5.69 -24.46
CA LEU A 92 3.15 4.56 -24.61
C LEU A 92 1.83 5.04 -25.22
N SER A 93 1.27 4.22 -26.11
CA SER A 93 -0.16 4.31 -26.45
C SER A 93 -0.93 3.67 -25.30
N VAL A 94 -1.93 4.39 -24.78
CA VAL A 94 -2.68 3.99 -23.60
C VAL A 94 -3.91 3.19 -24.01
N ASP A 95 -4.05 1.99 -23.48
CA ASP A 95 -5.25 1.17 -23.60
C ASP A 95 -6.03 1.10 -22.27
N CYS A 96 -7.22 0.49 -22.32
CA CYS A 96 -8.09 0.36 -21.15
C CYS A 96 -7.44 -0.48 -20.04
N ASP A 97 -6.68 -1.53 -20.38
CA ASP A 97 -6.06 -2.42 -19.40
C ASP A 97 -4.96 -1.70 -18.61
N MET A 98 -4.13 -0.91 -19.30
CA MET A 98 -3.11 -0.08 -18.68
C MET A 98 -3.71 0.97 -17.74
N ILE A 99 -4.85 1.57 -18.12
CA ILE A 99 -5.60 2.50 -17.26
C ILE A 99 -6.09 1.75 -16.02
N VAL A 100 -6.75 0.59 -16.17
CA VAL A 100 -7.24 -0.22 -15.05
C VAL A 100 -6.11 -0.60 -14.09
N GLN A 101 -4.96 -1.04 -14.60
CA GLN A 101 -3.80 -1.41 -13.77
C GLN A 101 -3.25 -0.21 -12.99
N SER A 102 -3.11 0.95 -13.64
CA SER A 102 -2.60 2.17 -13.01
C SER A 102 -3.60 2.77 -12.00
N LEU A 103 -4.89 2.72 -12.32
CA LEU A 103 -5.96 3.08 -11.39
C LEU A 103 -5.98 2.16 -10.17
N ARG A 104 -5.80 0.84 -10.34
CA ARG A 104 -5.81 -0.11 -9.23
C ARG A 104 -4.74 0.20 -8.18
N PHE A 105 -3.52 0.50 -8.62
CA PHE A 105 -2.45 0.89 -7.71
C PHE A 105 -2.74 2.25 -7.06
N SER A 106 -3.15 3.24 -7.86
CA SER A 106 -3.41 4.60 -7.38
C SER A 106 -4.60 4.64 -6.39
N LEU A 107 -5.63 3.83 -6.64
CA LEU A 107 -6.77 3.63 -5.75
C LEU A 107 -6.34 3.14 -4.37
N PHE A 108 -5.46 2.12 -4.31
CA PHE A 108 -4.93 1.66 -3.03
C PHE A 108 -4.18 2.78 -2.29
N TYR A 109 -3.38 3.56 -3.01
CA TYR A 109 -2.67 4.70 -2.43
C TYR A 109 -3.63 5.76 -1.85
N TRP A 110 -4.66 6.16 -2.58
CA TRP A 110 -5.62 7.17 -2.10
C TRP A 110 -6.38 6.73 -0.85
N LEU A 111 -6.77 5.45 -0.82
CA LEU A 111 -7.52 4.83 0.26
C LEU A 111 -6.72 4.70 1.58
N GLU A 112 -5.39 4.72 1.53
CA GLU A 112 -4.54 4.67 2.73
C GLU A 112 -4.76 5.88 3.65
N SER A 113 -5.05 7.05 3.08
CA SER A 113 -5.39 8.27 3.85
C SER A 113 -6.65 8.09 4.71
N LYS A 114 -7.49 7.12 4.33
CA LYS A 114 -8.72 6.72 5.03
C LYS A 114 -8.55 5.42 5.82
N LEU A 115 -7.29 4.97 6.00
CA LEU A 115 -6.91 3.80 6.77
C LEU A 115 -7.49 2.47 6.23
N TRP A 116 -7.64 2.39 4.91
CA TRP A 116 -7.89 1.14 4.19
C TRP A 116 -6.55 0.59 3.69
N TYR A 117 -6.25 -0.64 4.08
CA TYR A 117 -4.98 -1.28 3.75
C TYR A 117 -5.16 -2.39 2.73
N ARG A 118 -4.23 -2.43 1.76
CA ARG A 118 -4.18 -3.47 0.74
C ARG A 118 -3.90 -4.84 1.36
N VAL A 119 -4.78 -5.80 1.13
CA VAL A 119 -4.64 -7.20 1.55
C VAL A 119 -4.83 -8.09 0.34
N GLY A 120 -3.71 -8.52 -0.26
CA GLY A 120 -3.66 -9.13 -1.57
C GLY A 120 -4.19 -8.16 -2.63
N GLU A 121 -5.31 -8.53 -3.21
CA GLU A 121 -6.00 -7.80 -4.28
C GLU A 121 -7.21 -7.00 -3.78
N CYS A 122 -7.41 -6.94 -2.47
CA CYS A 122 -8.52 -6.28 -1.84
C CYS A 122 -8.04 -5.21 -0.85
N VAL A 123 -8.98 -4.51 -0.21
CA VAL A 123 -8.72 -3.62 0.92
C VAL A 123 -9.47 -4.07 2.17
N MET A 124 -8.87 -3.81 3.32
CA MET A 124 -9.47 -4.02 4.64
C MET A 124 -9.22 -2.82 5.55
N PRO A 125 -10.12 -2.50 6.50
CA PRO A 125 -9.88 -1.42 7.46
C PRO A 125 -8.66 -1.69 8.36
N ARG A 126 -8.02 -0.62 8.84
CA ARG A 126 -6.86 -0.66 9.76
C ARG A 126 -6.99 -1.58 10.96
N LYS A 127 -8.22 -1.84 11.43
CA LYS A 127 -8.51 -2.80 12.51
C LYS A 127 -7.83 -4.16 12.28
N LEU A 128 -7.55 -4.54 11.03
CA LEU A 128 -6.73 -5.70 10.67
C LEU A 128 -5.46 -5.87 11.53
N LEU A 129 -4.72 -4.79 11.79
CA LEU A 129 -3.43 -4.84 12.51
C LEU A 129 -3.58 -5.03 14.02
N THR A 130 -4.79 -4.86 14.56
CA THR A 130 -5.07 -4.98 16.00
C THR A 130 -5.81 -6.27 16.36
N ILE A 131 -6.12 -7.12 15.38
CA ILE A 131 -6.74 -8.43 15.60
C ILE A 131 -5.74 -9.33 16.32
N ARG A 132 -6.15 -9.89 17.47
CA ARG A 132 -5.33 -10.80 18.28
C ARG A 132 -5.74 -12.26 18.17
N HIS A 133 -6.99 -12.50 17.80
CA HIS A 133 -7.58 -13.83 17.66
C HIS A 133 -8.41 -13.93 16.40
N SER A 134 -8.78 -15.15 16.01
CA SER A 134 -9.68 -15.38 14.88
C SER A 134 -10.92 -14.49 14.99
N SER A 135 -11.16 -13.65 13.98
CA SER A 135 -12.31 -12.75 13.97
C SER A 135 -12.88 -12.60 12.57
N LEU A 136 -14.18 -12.32 12.50
CA LEU A 136 -14.85 -11.95 11.27
C LEU A 136 -14.59 -10.48 10.98
N GLN A 137 -14.22 -10.19 9.74
CA GLN A 137 -13.95 -8.85 9.23
C GLN A 137 -14.58 -8.68 7.85
N PHE A 138 -14.58 -7.43 7.36
CA PHE A 138 -14.97 -7.12 5.99
C PHE A 138 -13.74 -6.89 5.13
N ARG A 139 -13.79 -7.45 3.94
CA ARG A 139 -12.85 -7.18 2.86
C ARG A 139 -13.62 -6.65 1.67
N ILE A 140 -13.05 -5.67 0.98
CA ILE A 140 -13.64 -5.10 -0.22
C ILE A 140 -12.70 -5.37 -1.39
N ASP A 141 -13.21 -6.01 -2.42
CA ASP A 141 -12.56 -6.19 -3.72
C ASP A 141 -13.03 -5.07 -4.67
N PRO A 142 -12.23 -4.00 -4.86
CA PRO A 142 -12.58 -2.92 -5.77
C PRO A 142 -12.31 -3.35 -7.21
N ARG A 143 -13.35 -3.87 -7.88
CA ARG A 143 -13.25 -4.25 -9.29
C ARG A 143 -13.40 -3.02 -10.15
N LEU A 144 -12.37 -2.74 -10.92
CA LEU A 144 -12.32 -1.62 -11.86
C LEU A 144 -12.51 -2.14 -13.28
N ASN A 145 -13.20 -1.36 -14.10
CA ASN A 145 -13.24 -1.55 -15.55
C ASN A 145 -13.23 -0.19 -16.24
N VAL A 146 -12.75 -0.14 -17.47
CA VAL A 146 -12.81 1.04 -18.34
C VAL A 146 -13.49 0.64 -19.64
N THR A 147 -14.55 1.35 -20.02
CA THR A 147 -15.25 1.09 -21.29
C THR A 147 -14.46 1.68 -22.46
N SER A 148 -14.74 1.22 -23.68
CA SER A 148 -14.19 1.82 -24.90
C SER A 148 -14.66 3.26 -25.13
N GLU A 149 -15.71 3.69 -24.44
CA GLU A 149 -16.20 5.08 -24.41
C GLU A 149 -15.47 5.92 -23.34
N GLY A 150 -14.58 5.32 -22.55
CA GLY A 150 -13.80 6.01 -21.51
C GLY A 150 -14.45 6.08 -20.13
N GLU A 151 -15.59 5.41 -19.92
CA GLU A 151 -16.23 5.38 -18.59
C GLU A 151 -15.40 4.52 -17.64
N VAL A 152 -14.96 5.10 -16.52
CA VAL A 152 -14.25 4.41 -15.44
C VAL A 152 -15.27 3.91 -14.43
N LEU A 153 -15.35 2.60 -14.26
CA LEU A 153 -16.39 1.93 -13.51
C LEU A 153 -15.81 1.16 -12.32
N LEU A 154 -16.48 1.28 -11.17
CA LEU A 154 -16.15 0.60 -9.94
C LEU A 154 -17.33 -0.27 -9.50
N SER A 155 -17.08 -1.57 -9.37
CA SER A 155 -18.03 -2.54 -8.86
C SER A 155 -17.44 -3.22 -7.61
N PRO A 156 -17.53 -2.59 -6.43
CA PRO A 156 -16.92 -3.11 -5.23
C PRO A 156 -17.70 -4.33 -4.73
N ARG A 157 -17.01 -5.44 -4.50
CA ARG A 157 -17.58 -6.61 -3.83
C ARG A 157 -17.16 -6.62 -2.36
N CYS A 158 -18.12 -6.67 -1.45
CA CYS A 158 -17.85 -6.84 -0.03
C CYS A 158 -18.04 -8.29 0.37
N GLU A 159 -17.05 -8.82 1.09
CA GLU A 159 -17.02 -10.20 1.55
C GLU A 159 -16.79 -10.21 3.06
N VAL A 160 -17.55 -11.04 3.77
CA VAL A 160 -17.25 -11.37 5.16
C VAL A 160 -16.14 -12.41 5.16
N VAL A 161 -15.02 -12.07 5.77
CA VAL A 161 -13.84 -12.94 5.82
C VAL A 161 -13.46 -13.26 7.24
N ARG A 162 -12.99 -14.49 7.47
CA ARG A 162 -12.31 -14.86 8.70
C ARG A 162 -10.85 -14.50 8.57
N VAL A 163 -10.37 -13.63 9.46
CA VAL A 163 -8.95 -13.33 9.62
C VAL A 163 -8.43 -14.14 10.79
N VAL A 164 -7.34 -14.88 10.57
CA VAL A 164 -6.64 -15.63 11.60
C VAL A 164 -5.21 -15.08 11.70
N PRO A 165 -4.93 -14.16 12.64
CA PRO A 165 -3.57 -13.70 12.86
C PRO A 165 -2.67 -14.87 13.27
N PHE A 166 -1.37 -14.74 13.07
CA PHE A 166 -0.41 -15.69 13.63
C PHE A 166 -0.22 -15.40 15.12
N GLU A 167 -0.47 -16.40 15.96
CA GLU A 167 -0.38 -16.32 17.41
C GLU A 167 0.82 -17.14 17.92
N MET A 168 1.46 -16.66 18.99
CA MET A 168 2.73 -17.23 19.47
C MET A 168 2.61 -18.65 20.00
N TRP A 169 1.46 -19.03 20.56
CA TRP A 169 1.22 -20.41 21.04
C TRP A 169 1.28 -21.44 19.90
N GLN A 170 1.13 -21.01 18.63
CA GLN A 170 1.30 -21.89 17.47
C GLN A 170 2.77 -22.31 17.27
N LEU A 171 3.71 -21.65 17.95
CA LEU A 171 5.12 -22.03 17.98
C LEU A 171 5.48 -22.93 19.16
N ASP A 172 4.61 -23.06 20.16
CA ASP A 172 4.86 -23.91 21.32
C ASP A 172 5.16 -25.34 20.88
N ASP A 173 6.17 -25.93 21.52
CA ASP A 173 6.54 -27.31 21.30
C ASP A 173 5.92 -28.22 22.37
N GLU A 174 6.05 -29.54 22.22
CA GLU A 174 5.51 -30.50 23.18
C GLU A 174 6.09 -30.36 24.59
N PHE A 175 7.18 -29.59 24.75
CA PHE A 175 7.94 -29.44 26.01
C PHE A 175 7.78 -28.05 26.64
N GLY A 176 6.96 -27.16 26.06
CA GLY A 176 6.62 -25.87 26.64
C GLY A 176 6.66 -24.71 25.64
N PRO A 177 6.65 -23.46 26.13
CA PRO A 177 6.68 -22.29 25.26
C PRO A 177 8.00 -22.22 24.49
N ALA A 178 7.91 -21.92 23.19
CA ALA A 178 9.10 -21.82 22.34
C ALA A 178 10.10 -20.78 22.89
N LYS A 179 11.39 -21.11 22.84
CA LYS A 179 12.47 -20.14 23.11
C LYS A 179 12.72 -19.29 21.87
N GLU A 180 13.06 -18.02 22.09
CA GLU A 180 13.43 -17.11 20.98
C GLU A 180 14.57 -17.70 20.14
N GLY A 181 14.51 -17.42 18.84
CA GLY A 181 15.41 -18.00 17.84
C GLY A 181 14.70 -18.98 16.91
N PRO A 182 15.43 -19.96 16.35
CA PRO A 182 14.89 -20.90 15.37
C PRO A 182 13.72 -21.73 15.90
N VAL A 183 12.70 -21.93 15.07
CA VAL A 183 11.49 -22.71 15.41
C VAL A 183 11.17 -23.76 14.35
N ALA A 184 10.31 -24.72 14.72
CA ALA A 184 9.73 -25.65 13.78
C ALA A 184 8.94 -24.86 12.70
N ALA A 185 9.21 -25.16 11.43
CA ALA A 185 8.70 -24.37 10.33
C ALA A 185 7.17 -24.37 10.26
N ARG A 186 6.54 -23.20 10.39
CA ARG A 186 5.07 -23.03 10.29
C ARG A 186 4.69 -22.23 9.06
N ASN A 187 3.75 -22.73 8.25
CA ASN A 187 3.25 -22.01 7.08
C ASN A 187 2.47 -20.76 7.50
N VAL A 188 2.71 -19.67 6.79
CA VAL A 188 2.07 -18.37 7.04
C VAL A 188 1.85 -17.60 5.74
N ASN A 189 1.04 -16.55 5.82
CA ASN A 189 0.84 -15.55 4.80
C ASN A 189 1.17 -14.16 5.34
N VAL A 190 1.88 -13.36 4.55
CA VAL A 190 2.41 -12.07 5.04
C VAL A 190 1.81 -10.90 4.26
N LEU A 191 1.35 -9.87 4.99
CA LEU A 191 0.85 -8.62 4.44
C LEU A 191 1.95 -7.83 3.71
N PRO A 192 1.60 -6.93 2.77
CA PRO A 192 0.27 -6.73 2.21
C PRO A 192 -0.10 -7.75 1.13
N ARG A 193 0.87 -8.40 0.47
CA ARG A 193 0.64 -9.25 -0.71
C ARG A 193 0.05 -10.63 -0.40
N LEU A 194 -0.07 -11.01 0.87
CA LEU A 194 -0.42 -12.35 1.31
C LEU A 194 0.51 -13.44 0.75
N GLY A 195 1.78 -13.10 0.55
CA GLY A 195 2.79 -14.04 0.08
C GLY A 195 2.90 -15.22 1.04
N ARG A 196 2.91 -16.45 0.50
CA ARG A 196 3.02 -17.66 1.31
C ARG A 196 4.47 -17.91 1.68
N GLY A 197 4.74 -18.13 2.96
CA GLY A 197 6.07 -18.44 3.47
C GLY A 197 6.02 -19.38 4.66
N ARG A 198 7.17 -19.55 5.32
CA ARG A 198 7.30 -20.30 6.56
C ARG A 198 8.03 -19.48 7.60
N VAL A 199 7.47 -19.41 8.81
CA VAL A 199 8.20 -18.88 9.97
C VAL A 199 9.33 -19.84 10.29
N VAL A 200 10.55 -19.31 10.40
CA VAL A 200 11.77 -20.09 10.72
C VAL A 200 12.42 -19.66 12.03
N ALA A 201 12.13 -18.44 12.49
CA ALA A 201 12.55 -17.96 13.81
C ALA A 201 11.58 -16.90 14.33
N PHE A 202 11.58 -16.67 15.65
CA PHE A 202 10.91 -15.53 16.26
C PHE A 202 11.76 -14.85 17.33
N TYR A 203 11.44 -13.59 17.62
CA TYR A 203 12.14 -12.74 18.57
C TYR A 203 11.14 -11.86 19.32
N ARG A 204 11.37 -11.56 20.60
CA ARG A 204 10.52 -10.62 21.35
C ARG A 204 10.91 -9.16 21.15
N SER A 205 12.12 -8.93 20.67
CA SER A 205 12.63 -7.62 20.27
C SER A 205 13.18 -7.69 18.85
N LEU A 206 13.33 -6.54 18.21
CA LEU A 206 13.86 -6.48 16.86
C LEU A 206 15.28 -7.08 16.84
N PRO A 207 15.54 -8.14 16.05
CA PRO A 207 16.79 -8.87 16.15
C PRO A 207 17.96 -8.10 15.53
N LYS A 208 19.19 -8.37 15.97
CA LYS A 208 20.39 -7.62 15.54
C LYS A 208 20.71 -7.72 14.05
N HIS A 209 20.25 -8.79 13.38
CA HIS A 209 20.40 -8.96 11.93
C HIS A 209 19.29 -8.27 11.13
N SER A 210 18.31 -7.67 11.80
CA SER A 210 17.29 -6.84 11.15
C SER A 210 17.98 -5.72 10.35
N PRO A 211 17.49 -5.42 9.14
CA PRO A 211 17.99 -4.27 8.39
C PRO A 211 17.57 -2.92 9.01
N PHE A 212 16.64 -2.95 9.97
CA PHE A 212 16.18 -1.78 10.71
C PHE A 212 16.83 -1.74 12.10
N SER A 213 17.29 -0.56 12.50
CA SER A 213 17.91 -0.35 13.82
C SER A 213 16.88 -0.21 14.95
N SER A 214 15.63 0.09 14.63
CA SER A 214 14.55 0.33 15.58
C SER A 214 13.18 0.07 14.97
N TYR A 215 12.17 -0.13 15.83
CA TYR A 215 10.78 -0.24 15.39
C TYR A 215 10.30 1.03 14.67
N ALA A 216 10.77 2.22 15.07
CA ALA A 216 10.43 3.47 14.40
C ALA A 216 10.83 3.48 12.92
N GLN A 217 12.05 3.02 12.61
CA GLN A 217 12.50 2.88 11.22
C GLN A 217 11.65 1.85 10.45
N LEU A 218 11.29 0.74 11.08
CA LEU A 218 10.41 -0.26 10.49
C LEU A 218 9.03 0.35 10.16
N LYS A 219 8.42 1.11 11.07
CA LYS A 219 7.13 1.79 10.80
C LYS A 219 7.20 2.72 9.60
N ILE A 220 8.26 3.53 9.50
CA ILE A 220 8.44 4.46 8.37
C ILE A 220 8.61 3.66 7.07
N TYR A 221 9.40 2.59 7.08
CA TYR A 221 9.54 1.71 5.91
C TYR A 221 8.19 1.13 5.46
N TRP A 222 7.36 0.65 6.40
CA TRP A 222 6.04 0.11 6.09
C TRP A 222 5.07 1.15 5.54
N LYS A 223 5.08 2.36 6.11
CA LYS A 223 4.28 3.49 5.63
C LYS A 223 4.71 3.90 4.22
N ASN A 224 6.01 4.04 3.99
CA ASN A 224 6.55 4.54 2.72
C ASN A 224 6.48 3.49 1.60
N THR A 225 6.60 2.20 1.92
CA THR A 225 6.61 1.12 0.93
C THR A 225 5.21 0.57 0.65
N TYR A 226 4.39 0.43 1.70
CA TYR A 226 3.11 -0.29 1.63
C TYR A 226 1.89 0.57 1.99
N GLY A 227 2.09 1.77 2.55
CA GLY A 227 0.99 2.61 3.03
C GLY A 227 0.41 2.22 4.39
N TYR A 228 1.07 1.30 5.08
CA TYR A 228 0.60 0.78 6.36
C TYR A 228 1.03 1.68 7.52
N GLU A 229 0.06 2.20 8.28
CA GLU A 229 0.35 2.86 9.55
C GLU A 229 0.31 1.84 10.69
N LEU A 230 1.47 1.23 10.93
CA LEU A 230 1.65 0.25 12.01
C LEU A 230 1.32 0.85 13.39
N PRO A 231 0.87 0.02 14.36
CA PRO A 231 0.61 0.47 15.72
C PRO A 231 1.82 1.16 16.37
N ASN A 232 1.57 2.10 17.30
CA ASN A 232 2.65 2.79 17.99
C ASN A 232 3.42 1.88 18.94
N GLU A 233 2.70 0.96 19.59
CA GLU A 233 3.28 -0.11 20.41
C GLU A 233 4.05 -1.10 19.53
N GLU A 234 5.17 -1.60 20.06
CA GLU A 234 5.90 -2.68 19.41
C GLU A 234 5.05 -3.95 19.32
N PRO A 235 5.29 -4.79 18.30
CA PRO A 235 4.64 -6.09 18.21
C PRO A 235 5.06 -6.99 19.38
N PRO A 236 4.19 -7.92 19.82
CA PRO A 236 4.55 -8.90 20.84
C PRO A 236 5.69 -9.83 20.41
N ALA A 237 5.89 -9.96 19.09
CA ALA A 237 7.00 -10.68 18.50
C ALA A 237 7.31 -10.20 17.07
N TYR A 238 8.54 -10.42 16.67
CA TYR A 238 9.05 -10.32 15.31
C TYR A 238 9.30 -11.73 14.77
N LEU A 239 8.92 -11.97 13.52
CA LEU A 239 8.91 -13.28 12.88
C LEU A 239 9.79 -13.25 11.64
N ASP A 240 10.78 -14.14 11.59
CA ASP A 240 11.57 -14.36 10.39
C ASP A 240 10.83 -15.35 9.48
N VAL A 241 10.45 -14.89 8.30
CA VAL A 241 9.69 -15.67 7.32
C VAL A 241 10.54 -15.91 6.08
N ILE A 242 10.69 -17.19 5.69
CA ILE A 242 11.27 -17.58 4.41
C ILE A 242 10.17 -17.86 3.39
N PHE A 243 10.16 -17.13 2.27
CA PHE A 243 9.20 -17.36 1.20
C PHE A 243 9.65 -18.53 0.30
N TYR A 244 8.68 -19.19 -0.34
CA TYR A 244 8.98 -20.28 -1.27
C TYR A 244 9.87 -19.78 -2.42
N GLY A 245 10.99 -20.49 -2.66
CA GLY A 245 11.96 -20.13 -3.68
C GLY A 245 13.04 -19.13 -3.21
N MET A 246 12.94 -18.60 -1.99
CA MET A 246 13.95 -17.72 -1.40
C MET A 246 14.92 -18.50 -0.50
N LYS A 247 16.14 -17.98 -0.35
CA LYS A 247 17.17 -18.53 0.55
C LYS A 247 17.26 -17.81 1.89
N GLU A 248 16.87 -16.54 1.91
CA GLU A 248 16.97 -15.65 3.06
C GLU A 248 15.58 -15.43 3.68
N SER A 249 15.56 -15.30 5.01
CA SER A 249 14.37 -14.89 5.76
C SER A 249 14.24 -13.37 5.77
N PHE A 250 13.01 -12.91 5.97
CA PHE A 250 12.69 -11.51 6.17
C PHE A 250 11.96 -11.35 7.50
N CYS A 251 12.35 -10.34 8.26
CA CYS A 251 11.79 -10.06 9.58
C CYS A 251 10.50 -9.23 9.46
N TYR A 252 9.41 -9.75 10.03
CA TYR A 252 8.08 -9.13 10.01
C TYR A 252 7.55 -8.92 11.43
N PRO A 253 6.89 -7.79 11.74
CA PRO A 253 6.06 -7.68 12.93
C PRO A 253 4.95 -8.73 12.89
N SER A 254 4.67 -9.38 14.02
CA SER A 254 3.60 -10.38 14.13
C SER A 254 2.22 -9.89 13.66
N TYR A 255 1.91 -8.58 13.80
CA TYR A 255 0.68 -7.98 13.28
C TYR A 255 0.50 -8.13 11.75
N CYS A 256 1.58 -8.38 11.03
CA CYS A 256 1.60 -8.48 9.57
C CYS A 256 1.63 -9.94 9.08
N VAL A 257 1.59 -10.92 9.99
CA VAL A 257 1.68 -12.35 9.68
C VAL A 257 0.37 -13.02 10.05
N LEU A 258 -0.20 -13.74 9.09
CA LEU A 258 -1.45 -14.48 9.22
C LEU A 258 -1.17 -15.98 9.09
N THR A 259 -1.99 -16.79 9.76
CA THR A 259 -1.91 -18.27 9.62
C THR A 259 -2.33 -18.72 8.22
N ALA A 260 -3.27 -18.00 7.60
CA ALA A 260 -3.77 -18.24 6.26
C ALA A 260 -4.25 -16.92 5.63
N PRO A 261 -4.45 -16.84 4.30
CA PRO A 261 -5.15 -15.72 3.68
C PRO A 261 -6.55 -15.56 4.30
N PRO A 262 -7.11 -14.33 4.38
CA PRO A 262 -8.49 -14.16 4.84
C PRO A 262 -9.46 -15.00 3.99
N GLU A 263 -10.21 -15.89 4.65
CA GLU A 263 -11.10 -16.86 4.02
C GLU A 263 -12.53 -16.33 4.01
N GLU A 264 -13.19 -16.36 2.84
CA GLU A 264 -14.60 -16.00 2.71
C GLU A 264 -15.46 -16.97 3.53
N VAL A 265 -16.31 -16.41 4.40
CA VAL A 265 -17.23 -17.20 5.22
C VAL A 265 -18.63 -17.04 4.62
N PRO A 266 -19.32 -18.12 4.22
CA PRO A 266 -20.70 -18.03 3.78
C PRO A 266 -21.58 -17.67 4.98
N TYR A 267 -22.00 -16.41 5.10
CA TYR A 267 -22.71 -15.91 6.28
C TYR A 267 -24.13 -15.43 5.92
N ARG A 268 -25.15 -15.93 6.64
CA ARG A 268 -26.56 -15.70 6.25
C ARG A 268 -27.13 -14.31 6.61
N ARG A 269 -26.44 -13.51 7.43
CA ARG A 269 -26.88 -12.16 7.84
C ARG A 269 -25.93 -11.08 7.29
N GLU A 270 -25.74 -11.10 5.97
CA GLU A 270 -24.75 -10.26 5.28
C GLU A 270 -25.29 -8.89 4.88
N ASP A 271 -26.59 -8.72 4.62
CA ASP A 271 -27.03 -7.58 3.83
C ASP A 271 -26.83 -6.21 4.50
N GLU A 272 -27.25 -6.01 5.74
CA GLU A 272 -27.11 -4.68 6.38
C GLU A 272 -25.64 -4.32 6.69
N MET A 273 -24.87 -5.26 7.23
CA MET A 273 -23.49 -5.00 7.63
C MET A 273 -22.56 -4.85 6.41
N THR A 274 -22.77 -5.64 5.35
CA THR A 274 -22.03 -5.46 4.09
C THR A 274 -22.44 -4.17 3.37
N ARG A 275 -23.74 -3.80 3.36
CA ARG A 275 -24.19 -2.49 2.85
C ARG A 275 -23.57 -1.34 3.62
N SER A 276 -23.49 -1.44 4.95
CA SER A 276 -22.83 -0.43 5.79
C SER A 276 -21.33 -0.32 5.49
N ALA A 277 -20.62 -1.45 5.37
CA ALA A 277 -19.20 -1.49 5.04
C ALA A 277 -18.92 -0.92 3.63
N LEU A 278 -19.74 -1.27 2.64
CA LEU A 278 -19.67 -0.69 1.29
C LEU A 278 -19.97 0.79 1.28
N GLY A 279 -21.02 1.22 2.00
CA GLY A 279 -21.37 2.64 2.13
C GLY A 279 -20.21 3.44 2.69
N ARG A 280 -19.59 2.96 3.77
CA ARG A 280 -18.39 3.58 4.35
C ARG A 280 -17.25 3.66 3.33
N PHE A 281 -16.95 2.57 2.62
CA PHE A 281 -15.89 2.55 1.61
C PHE A 281 -16.14 3.57 0.50
N VAL A 282 -17.37 3.67 0.00
CA VAL A 282 -17.75 4.64 -1.03
C VAL A 282 -17.64 6.06 -0.51
N THR A 283 -18.09 6.35 0.72
CA THR A 283 -17.94 7.66 1.35
C THR A 283 -16.46 8.02 1.53
N ASP A 284 -15.65 7.09 2.03
CA ASP A 284 -14.21 7.29 2.23
C ASP A 284 -13.53 7.58 0.90
N LEU A 285 -13.80 6.80 -0.15
CA LEU A 285 -13.28 7.01 -1.50
C LEU A 285 -13.72 8.35 -2.11
N SER A 286 -15.00 8.71 -1.96
CA SER A 286 -15.52 10.00 -2.46
C SER A 286 -14.88 11.20 -1.76
N SER A 287 -14.36 11.00 -0.54
CA SER A 287 -13.68 12.02 0.24
C SER A 287 -12.17 12.08 -0.01
N CYS A 288 -11.63 11.25 -0.91
CA CYS A 288 -10.29 11.40 -1.45
C CYS A 288 -10.36 12.51 -2.52
N ASP A 289 -9.80 13.69 -2.23
CA ASP A 289 -9.79 14.82 -3.16
C ASP A 289 -8.74 14.61 -4.27
N VAL A 290 -9.05 13.73 -5.22
CA VAL A 290 -8.11 13.24 -6.25
C VAL A 290 -8.63 13.47 -7.67
N GLU A 291 -7.72 13.63 -8.62
CA GLU A 291 -8.03 13.82 -10.04
C GLU A 291 -7.56 12.61 -10.87
N LEU A 292 -8.47 12.08 -11.68
CA LEU A 292 -8.20 11.06 -12.67
C LEU A 292 -7.93 11.73 -14.02
N CYS A 293 -6.65 11.98 -14.33
CA CYS A 293 -6.24 12.51 -15.64
C CYS A 293 -6.95 13.83 -15.98
N GLY A 294 -7.00 14.76 -15.03
CA GLY A 294 -7.66 16.06 -15.16
C GLY A 294 -9.16 16.08 -14.80
N HIS A 295 -9.76 14.92 -14.56
CA HIS A 295 -11.15 14.82 -14.12
C HIS A 295 -11.23 14.54 -12.62
N LYS A 296 -11.94 15.39 -11.86
CA LYS A 296 -12.18 15.10 -10.44
C LYS A 296 -12.86 13.75 -10.26
N LEU A 297 -12.34 12.91 -9.37
CA LEU A 297 -12.97 11.64 -9.03
C LEU A 297 -14.35 11.90 -8.42
N GLN A 298 -15.40 11.36 -9.06
CA GLN A 298 -16.76 11.48 -8.58
C GLN A 298 -17.38 10.09 -8.48
N VAL A 299 -17.71 9.64 -7.28
CA VAL A 299 -18.38 8.35 -7.10
C VAL A 299 -19.88 8.56 -7.25
N SER A 300 -20.40 8.24 -8.43
CA SER A 300 -21.83 8.37 -8.76
C SER A 300 -22.41 7.00 -9.13
N GLU A 301 -23.70 6.76 -8.87
CA GLU A 301 -24.32 5.49 -9.28
C GLU A 301 -24.27 5.33 -10.81
N ALA A 302 -23.79 4.18 -11.28
CA ALA A 302 -23.73 3.89 -12.71
C ALA A 302 -25.13 3.84 -13.32
N THR A 303 -25.29 4.33 -14.55
CA THR A 303 -26.58 4.34 -15.25
C THR A 303 -27.06 2.94 -15.60
N LYS A 304 -28.37 2.79 -15.90
CA LYS A 304 -28.94 1.47 -16.27
C LYS A 304 -28.26 0.85 -17.49
N LYS A 305 -27.94 1.65 -18.52
CA LYS A 305 -27.25 1.18 -19.74
C LYS A 305 -25.87 0.58 -19.39
N THR A 306 -25.06 1.36 -18.68
CA THR A 306 -23.72 0.98 -18.21
C THR A 306 -23.74 -0.31 -17.35
N ARG A 307 -24.78 -0.49 -16.51
CA ARG A 307 -24.95 -1.71 -15.70
C ARG A 307 -25.13 -2.98 -16.55
N PHE A 308 -25.83 -2.91 -17.68
CA PHE A 308 -26.02 -4.07 -18.56
C PHE A 308 -24.72 -4.47 -19.26
N ASP A 309 -24.00 -3.50 -19.83
CA ASP A 309 -22.76 -3.75 -20.58
C ASP A 309 -21.66 -4.34 -19.69
N LEU A 310 -21.56 -3.88 -18.43
CA LEU A 310 -20.59 -4.43 -17.48
C LEU A 310 -20.99 -5.78 -16.89
N THR A 311 -22.28 -6.06 -16.73
CA THR A 311 -22.71 -7.37 -16.23
C THR A 311 -22.34 -8.45 -17.24
N ALA A 312 -22.44 -8.16 -18.54
CA ALA A 312 -21.92 -9.04 -19.58
C ALA A 312 -20.38 -9.19 -19.48
N ALA A 313 -19.64 -8.08 -19.39
CA ALA A 313 -18.17 -8.12 -19.28
C ALA A 313 -17.65 -8.82 -18.00
N LEU A 314 -18.33 -8.68 -16.86
CA LEU A 314 -17.96 -9.30 -15.59
C LEU A 314 -18.40 -10.77 -15.48
N LEU A 315 -19.38 -11.20 -16.27
CA LEU A 315 -19.80 -12.62 -16.36
C LEU A 315 -18.90 -13.41 -17.33
N ASP A 316 -18.29 -12.75 -18.32
CA ASP A 316 -17.30 -13.36 -19.23
C ASP A 316 -15.89 -13.50 -18.62
N VAL A 317 -15.66 -12.93 -17.43
CA VAL A 317 -14.45 -13.16 -16.65
C VAL A 317 -14.75 -14.27 -15.62
N PRO A 318 -14.27 -15.51 -15.80
CA PRO A 318 -14.44 -16.53 -14.78
C PRO A 318 -13.80 -16.02 -13.48
N PRO A 319 -14.43 -16.27 -12.30
CA PRO A 319 -13.81 -15.93 -11.04
C PRO A 319 -12.43 -16.59 -11.00
N ILE A 320 -11.38 -15.79 -10.83
CA ILE A 320 -10.05 -16.31 -10.54
C ILE A 320 -10.13 -16.92 -9.14
N HIS A 321 -10.58 -18.16 -9.08
CA HIS A 321 -10.36 -19.01 -7.93
C HIS A 321 -8.86 -19.29 -7.85
N PRO A 322 -8.22 -19.05 -6.70
CA PRO A 322 -6.85 -19.45 -6.49
C PRO A 322 -6.83 -20.97 -6.27
N ASN A 323 -6.92 -21.74 -7.36
CA ASN A 323 -6.40 -23.10 -7.50
C ASN A 323 -6.85 -23.72 -8.82
N LYS A 324 -6.05 -23.49 -9.86
CA LYS A 324 -5.73 -24.46 -10.93
C LYS A 324 -4.54 -23.96 -11.75
N LEU A 325 -3.42 -23.67 -11.07
CA LEU A 325 -2.12 -23.74 -11.73
C LEU A 325 -1.78 -25.23 -11.90
N LYS A 326 -2.31 -25.82 -12.98
CA LYS A 326 -1.69 -27.03 -13.53
C LYS A 326 -0.32 -26.61 -14.08
N LYS A 327 0.70 -27.23 -13.48
CA LYS A 327 2.08 -27.38 -13.94
C LYS A 327 2.21 -27.15 -15.45
N ASN A 328 2.89 -26.06 -15.80
CA ASN A 328 3.84 -25.89 -16.90
C ASN A 328 4.44 -24.49 -16.67
N GLY A 329 5.50 -24.38 -15.85
CA GLY A 329 6.82 -24.03 -16.39
C GLY A 329 6.75 -22.68 -17.10
N ILE A 330 6.91 -21.54 -16.42
CA ILE A 330 8.20 -21.00 -15.96
C ILE A 330 7.91 -20.12 -14.73
N VAL A 331 8.36 -20.57 -13.56
CA VAL A 331 8.53 -19.68 -12.41
C VAL A 331 9.73 -18.80 -12.76
N PRO A 332 9.67 -17.44 -12.71
CA PRO A 332 10.85 -16.62 -12.87
C PRO A 332 11.90 -17.06 -11.85
N LYS A 333 12.96 -17.73 -12.33
CA LYS A 333 14.14 -18.06 -11.55
C LYS A 333 14.92 -16.78 -11.34
N PHE A 334 14.60 -15.99 -10.32
CA PHE A 334 15.57 -15.05 -9.79
C PHE A 334 15.59 -15.10 -8.26
N ALA A 335 16.73 -15.59 -7.79
CA ALA A 335 17.12 -15.61 -6.40
C ALA A 335 17.19 -14.17 -5.87
N PHE A 336 16.48 -13.88 -4.78
CA PHE A 336 16.98 -12.90 -3.83
C PHE A 336 18.36 -13.39 -3.36
N LYS A 337 19.42 -12.79 -3.89
CA LYS A 337 20.69 -12.67 -3.19
C LYS A 337 20.67 -11.29 -2.55
N GLN A 338 20.02 -11.16 -1.39
CA GLN A 338 20.10 -9.94 -0.60
C GLN A 338 21.06 -10.18 0.56
N LYS A 339 22.34 -9.93 0.28
CA LYS A 339 23.28 -9.61 1.35
C LYS A 339 22.90 -8.22 1.88
N LEU A 340 21.97 -8.15 2.83
CA LEU A 340 21.65 -6.93 3.57
C LEU A 340 22.89 -6.57 4.39
N GLN A 341 23.71 -5.67 3.84
CA GLN A 341 24.71 -4.97 4.62
C GLN A 341 24.01 -3.93 5.52
N PRO A 342 24.60 -3.57 6.68
CA PRO A 342 24.05 -2.53 7.54
C PRO A 342 23.89 -1.23 6.73
N MET A 343 22.64 -0.79 6.51
CA MET A 343 22.32 0.32 5.62
C MET A 343 21.85 1.54 6.41
N THR A 344 22.80 2.26 7.01
CA THR A 344 22.51 3.55 7.65
C THR A 344 22.15 4.63 6.61
N ASN A 345 22.93 4.77 5.53
CA ASN A 345 22.83 5.97 4.68
C ASN A 345 21.64 6.00 3.67
N LEU A 346 21.19 4.85 3.15
CA LEU A 346 20.12 4.81 2.15
C LEU A 346 18.74 4.95 2.80
N MET A 347 18.56 4.28 3.94
CA MET A 347 17.35 4.39 4.75
C MET A 347 17.20 5.82 5.30
N ASP A 348 18.26 6.47 5.79
CA ASP A 348 18.16 7.84 6.32
C ASP A 348 17.71 8.88 5.26
N LYS A 349 18.11 8.69 3.99
CA LYS A 349 17.72 9.56 2.86
C LYS A 349 16.24 9.41 2.45
N TYR A 350 15.64 8.23 2.61
CA TYR A 350 14.24 7.96 2.21
C TYR A 350 13.27 7.77 3.40
N LEU A 351 13.76 7.74 4.64
CA LEU A 351 12.97 7.65 5.88
C LEU A 351 12.85 9.01 6.60
N THR A 352 13.46 10.09 6.10
CA THR A 352 13.24 11.44 6.62
C THR A 352 11.91 11.99 6.08
N PRO A 353 11.00 12.50 6.94
CA PRO A 353 9.75 13.09 6.46
C PRO A 353 10.05 14.28 5.56
N THR A 354 9.49 14.29 4.36
CA THR A 354 9.43 15.51 3.54
C THR A 354 8.62 16.52 4.35
N LYS A 355 9.26 17.62 4.78
CA LYS A 355 8.57 18.69 5.51
C LYS A 355 7.37 19.12 4.68
N GLN A 356 6.17 18.93 5.24
CA GLN A 356 4.98 19.62 4.77
C GLN A 356 5.24 21.12 4.94
N ASN A 357 5.10 21.90 3.86
CA ASN A 357 5.05 23.35 3.95
C ASN A 357 3.80 23.73 4.75
N PRO A 358 3.91 24.45 5.89
CA PRO A 358 2.78 25.14 6.46
C PRO A 358 2.69 26.50 5.77
N THR A 359 1.79 26.63 4.80
CA THR A 359 1.26 27.94 4.41
C THR A 359 0.23 28.37 5.43
N GLY A 360 0.45 29.55 6.01
CA GLY A 360 -0.60 30.39 6.58
C GLY A 360 -0.65 30.42 8.10
N GLN A 361 0.15 31.30 8.71
CA GLN A 361 -0.40 32.26 9.66
C GLN A 361 0.50 33.50 9.74
N SER A 362 -0.19 34.61 9.82
CA SER A 362 0.20 36.00 9.60
C SER A 362 1.25 36.54 10.56
N GLU A 363 2.05 37.44 10.01
CA GLU A 363 2.88 38.42 10.72
C GLU A 363 2.03 39.22 11.71
N GLU A 364 2.42 39.20 12.98
CA GLU A 364 2.26 40.34 13.88
C GLU A 364 3.64 40.60 14.51
N THR A 365 4.21 41.71 14.07
CA THR A 365 5.36 42.41 14.66
C THR A 365 4.99 42.97 16.01
N GLU A 366 5.83 42.80 17.03
CA GLU A 366 5.97 43.79 18.11
C GLU A 366 7.40 43.78 18.65
N GLU A 367 7.94 44.99 18.75
CA GLU A 367 9.31 45.35 19.09
C GLU A 367 9.60 45.21 20.61
N GLU A 368 10.90 45.25 20.91
CA GLU A 368 11.54 45.20 22.24
C GLU A 368 10.98 46.19 23.28
N GLU A 369 10.90 45.77 24.56
CA GLU A 369 11.39 46.62 25.65
C GLU A 369 11.79 45.86 26.95
N LYS A 370 13.08 45.99 27.26
CA LYS A 370 13.86 46.03 28.52
C LYS A 370 13.36 45.49 29.88
N ASP A 371 14.35 44.90 30.56
CA ASP A 371 14.52 44.58 31.99
C ASP A 371 13.88 45.53 33.01
N VAL A 372 13.29 44.97 34.09
CA VAL A 372 13.54 45.37 35.50
C VAL A 372 13.24 44.18 36.45
N ASP A 373 14.23 43.85 37.29
CA ASP A 373 14.16 43.03 38.51
C ASP A 373 13.23 43.64 39.57
N VAL A 374 12.26 42.87 40.10
CA VAL A 374 11.71 43.09 41.46
C VAL A 374 11.33 41.75 42.10
N ASP A 375 12.10 41.40 43.13
CA ASP A 375 11.82 40.41 44.17
C ASP A 375 10.57 40.77 45.00
N VAL A 376 9.77 39.79 45.42
CA VAL A 376 9.02 39.73 46.71
C VAL A 376 8.03 38.53 46.77
N LYS A 377 8.35 37.61 47.68
CA LYS A 377 7.48 36.85 48.63
C LYS A 377 6.31 35.98 48.12
N SER A 378 6.55 34.66 48.20
CA SER A 378 5.81 33.66 49.00
C SER A 378 4.31 33.86 49.31
N VAL A 379 3.46 32.96 48.81
CA VAL A 379 2.25 32.44 49.52
C VAL A 379 2.05 30.95 49.20
N LYS A 380 1.61 30.23 50.24
CA LYS A 380 1.52 28.79 50.48
C LYS A 380 0.24 28.11 49.96
N CYS A 381 0.35 26.78 49.82
CA CYS A 381 -0.62 25.71 50.13
C CYS A 381 -1.90 25.55 49.28
N PHE A 382 -2.20 24.31 48.85
CA PHE A 382 -2.97 23.36 49.67
C PHE A 382 -2.64 21.90 49.33
N LYS A 383 -2.69 21.09 50.39
CA LYS A 383 -2.23 19.71 50.67
C LYS A 383 -2.22 18.65 49.58
#